data_AF-A0A066VC68-F1
#
_entry.id   AF-A0A066VC68-F1
#
_cell.length_a   1.000
_cell.length_b   1.000
_cell.length_c   1.000
_cell.angle_alpha   90.00
_cell.angle_beta   90.00
_cell.angle_gamma   90.00
#
_symmetry.space_group_name_H-M   'P 1'
#
loop_
_entity.id
_entity.type
_entity.pdbx_description
1 polymer ?
#
loop_
_entity_poly.entity_id
_entity_poly.type
_entity_poly.pdbx_seq_one_letter_code
_entity_poly.pdbx_strand_id
1 'polypeptide(L)'
;LLRKLHLYIGLPIGILFLLRFPDRSSLSNAISANLPTDLNVPRNGANAGDQRNHRVVRHFRDPQLAPLPKTGHHRLSSHRLSLATLVTSFISSYAGLIATRVLIGAAKSGFVPILAIYLADFYRSVSCASAEDIWMHT
;
A
#
# COMPACT_ATOMS: atom_id res chain seq x y z
N LEU A 1 0.93 26.68 13.29
CA LEU A 1 1.36 25.29 13.57
C LEU A 1 0.79 24.27 12.59
N LEU A 2 -0.53 24.25 12.38
CA LEU A 2 -1.25 23.29 11.50
C LEU A 2 -0.70 23.15 10.07
N ARG A 3 -0.29 24.25 9.41
CA ARG A 3 0.26 24.19 8.05
C ARG A 3 1.58 23.40 7.95
N LYS A 4 2.46 23.50 8.95
CA LYS A 4 3.72 22.74 9.01
C LYS A 4 3.47 21.26 9.33
N LEU A 5 2.46 20.98 10.14
CA LEU A 5 2.02 19.63 10.48
C LEU A 5 1.52 18.85 9.25
N HIS A 6 0.62 19.46 8.47
CA HIS A 6 0.13 18.86 7.23
C HIS A 6 1.23 18.65 6.20
N LEU A 7 2.19 19.57 6.10
CA LEU A 7 3.32 19.43 5.18
C LEU A 7 4.33 18.36 5.60
N TYR A 8 4.56 18.18 6.90
CA TYR A 8 5.58 17.24 7.38
C TYR A 8 5.04 15.81 7.55
N ILE A 9 3.76 15.64 7.87
CA ILE A 9 3.15 14.33 8.14
C ILE A 9 2.12 13.97 7.07
N GLY A 10 1.27 14.92 6.69
CA GLY A 10 0.26 14.71 5.63
C GLY A 10 0.90 14.43 4.27
N LEU A 11 1.99 15.12 3.92
CA LEU A 11 2.68 14.91 2.65
C LEU A 11 3.33 13.52 2.53
N PRO A 12 4.16 13.00 3.48
CA PRO A 12 4.71 11.66 3.35
C PRO A 12 3.63 10.58 3.41
N ILE A 13 2.58 10.73 4.21
CA ILE A 13 1.42 9.84 4.19
C ILE A 13 0.73 9.86 2.82
N GLY A 14 0.52 11.05 2.26
CA GLY A 14 -0.06 11.23 0.93
C GLY A 14 0.77 10.58 -0.15
N ILE A 15 2.10 10.75 -0.13
CA ILE A 15 3.03 10.11 -1.06
C ILE A 15 3.00 8.57 -0.91
N LEU A 16 3.02 8.07 0.33
CA LEU A 16 2.88 6.64 0.64
C LEU A 16 1.55 6.09 0.10
N PHE A 17 0.45 6.84 0.26
CA PHE A 17 -0.84 6.48 -0.28
C PHE A 17 -0.86 6.52 -1.81
N LEU A 18 -0.20 7.49 -2.44
CA LEU A 18 -0.07 7.58 -3.89
C LEU A 18 0.75 6.44 -4.49
N LEU A 19 1.83 6.03 -3.82
CA LEU A 19 2.64 4.87 -4.18
C LEU A 19 1.86 3.55 -4.14
N ARG A 20 0.63 3.56 -3.61
CA ARG A 20 -0.32 2.43 -3.65
C ARG A 20 -1.04 2.29 -5.01
N PHE A 21 -1.04 3.28 -5.88
CA PHE A 21 -1.79 3.23 -7.16
C PHE A 21 -1.01 2.80 -8.43
N PRO A 22 0.34 2.81 -8.50
CA PRO A 22 1.07 2.43 -9.70
C PRO A 22 0.73 1.04 -10.27
N ASP A 23 0.39 0.05 -9.45
CA ASP A 23 0.04 -1.31 -9.92
C ASP A 23 -1.31 -1.39 -10.66
N ARG A 24 -2.22 -0.44 -10.37
CA ARG A 24 -3.51 -0.30 -11.05
C ARG A 24 -3.34 0.42 -12.39
N SER A 25 -2.60 1.53 -12.41
CA SER A 25 -2.41 2.33 -13.63
C SER A 25 -1.54 1.60 -14.66
N SER A 26 -0.47 0.93 -14.25
CA SER A 26 0.37 0.11 -15.15
C SER A 26 -0.41 -1.03 -15.80
N LEU A 27 -1.28 -1.73 -15.04
CA LEU A 27 -2.15 -2.76 -15.61
C LEU A 27 -3.14 -2.17 -16.61
N SER A 28 -3.76 -1.04 -16.26
CA SER A 28 -4.74 -0.38 -17.13
C SER A 28 -4.10 0.02 -18.45
N ASN A 29 -2.91 0.62 -18.40
CA ASN A 29 -2.17 1.03 -19.59
C ASN A 29 -1.74 -0.18 -20.43
N ALA A 30 -1.33 -1.28 -19.79
CA ALA A 30 -0.96 -2.50 -20.50
C ALA A 30 -2.17 -3.17 -21.18
N ILE A 31 -3.35 -3.15 -20.55
CA ILE A 31 -4.60 -3.62 -21.18
C ILE A 31 -4.92 -2.79 -22.44
N SER A 32 -4.77 -1.46 -22.35
CA SER A 32 -4.93 -0.56 -23.50
C SER A 32 -3.88 -0.77 -24.59
N ALA A 33 -2.70 -1.27 -24.24
CA ALA A 33 -1.60 -1.56 -25.15
C ALA A 33 -1.64 -2.98 -25.75
N ASN A 34 -2.81 -3.63 -25.82
CA ASN A 34 -2.99 -4.96 -26.42
C ASN A 34 -2.24 -6.12 -25.71
N LEU A 35 -1.84 -5.96 -24.43
CA LEU A 35 -1.35 -7.06 -23.59
C LEU A 35 -2.27 -8.31 -23.59
N PRO A 36 -3.62 -8.21 -23.54
CA PRO A 36 -4.46 -9.41 -23.53
C PRO A 36 -4.41 -10.21 -24.83
N THR A 37 -4.18 -9.57 -25.99
CA THR A 37 -4.01 -10.25 -27.27
C THR A 37 -2.61 -10.84 -27.44
N ASP A 38 -1.58 -10.21 -26.86
CA ASP A 38 -0.19 -10.69 -26.93
C ASP A 38 0.08 -11.88 -25.99
N LEU A 39 -0.52 -11.88 -24.80
CA LEU A 39 -0.40 -12.96 -23.82
C LEU A 39 -1.49 -14.04 -23.90
N ASN A 40 -2.37 -13.97 -24.90
CA ASN A 40 -3.57 -14.82 -25.05
C ASN A 40 -4.38 -14.93 -23.74
N VAL A 41 -4.59 -13.79 -23.09
CA VAL A 41 -5.26 -13.70 -21.79
C VAL A 41 -6.77 -13.90 -22.03
N PRO A 42 -7.45 -14.77 -21.28
CA PRO A 42 -8.91 -14.91 -21.41
C PRO A 42 -9.58 -13.55 -21.15
N ARG A 43 -10.73 -13.30 -21.80
CA ARG A 43 -11.45 -12.00 -21.73
C ARG A 43 -11.68 -11.47 -20.31
N ASN A 44 -11.80 -12.38 -19.32
CA ASN A 44 -11.97 -12.05 -17.90
C ASN A 44 -10.68 -12.19 -17.06
N GLY A 45 -9.54 -12.50 -17.67
CA GLY A 45 -8.28 -12.80 -17.00
C GLY A 45 -7.68 -11.62 -16.25
N ALA A 46 -7.83 -10.39 -16.77
CA ALA A 46 -7.40 -9.17 -16.09
C ALA A 46 -8.19 -8.94 -14.79
N ASN A 47 -9.52 -9.11 -14.84
CA ASN A 47 -10.41 -9.00 -13.68
C ASN A 47 -10.13 -10.10 -12.66
N ALA A 48 -9.88 -11.32 -13.12
CA ALA A 48 -9.51 -12.44 -12.25
C ALA A 48 -8.18 -12.19 -11.51
N GLY A 49 -7.19 -11.62 -12.19
CA GLY A 49 -5.91 -11.24 -11.61
C GLY A 49 -6.06 -10.15 -10.53
N ASP A 50 -6.88 -9.15 -10.79
CA ASP A 50 -7.17 -8.09 -9.83
C ASP A 50 -7.95 -8.60 -8.60
N GLN A 51 -8.94 -9.45 -8.80
CA GLN A 51 -9.66 -10.08 -7.69
C GLN A 51 -8.73 -10.97 -6.84
N ARG A 52 -7.79 -11.68 -7.46
CA ARG A 52 -6.80 -12.49 -6.76
C ARG A 52 -5.87 -11.61 -5.90
N ASN A 53 -5.42 -10.47 -6.42
CA ASN A 53 -4.66 -9.48 -5.66
C ASN A 53 -5.42 -9.01 -4.40
N HIS A 54 -6.70 -8.63 -4.53
CA HIS A 54 -7.52 -8.20 -3.39
C HIS A 54 -7.76 -9.31 -2.36
N ARG A 55 -7.89 -10.57 -2.80
CA ARG A 55 -7.98 -11.73 -1.90
C ARG A 55 -6.68 -11.91 -1.11
N VAL A 56 -5.53 -11.88 -1.76
CA VAL A 56 -4.22 -12.01 -1.12
C VAL A 56 -4.00 -10.89 -0.11
N VAL A 57 -4.30 -9.64 -0.49
CA VAL A 57 -4.20 -8.49 0.42
C VAL A 57 -5.03 -8.68 1.68
N ARG A 58 -6.24 -9.24 1.57
CA ARG A 58 -7.08 -9.55 2.75
C ARG A 58 -6.47 -10.66 3.58
N HIS A 59 -6.03 -11.74 2.95
CA HIS A 59 -5.49 -12.91 3.65
C HIS A 59 -4.19 -12.61 4.42
N PHE A 60 -3.31 -11.80 3.85
CA PHE A 60 -2.06 -11.41 4.50
C PHE A 60 -2.20 -10.21 5.45
N ARG A 61 -3.34 -9.53 5.48
CA ARG A 61 -3.59 -8.39 6.38
C ARG A 61 -3.61 -8.84 7.83
N ASP A 62 -4.44 -9.82 8.16
CA ASP A 62 -4.65 -10.30 9.52
C ASP A 62 -3.37 -10.84 10.20
N PRO A 63 -2.54 -11.68 9.54
CA PRO A 63 -1.30 -12.15 10.16
C PRO A 63 -0.25 -11.03 10.34
N GLN A 64 -0.29 -9.99 9.52
CA GLN A 64 0.62 -8.85 9.65
C GLN A 64 0.20 -7.86 10.74
N LEU A 65 -1.06 -7.90 11.20
CA LEU A 65 -1.51 -7.11 12.35
C LEU A 65 -1.07 -7.71 13.69
N ALA A 66 -0.98 -9.03 13.80
CA ALA A 66 -0.68 -9.72 15.06
C ALA A 66 0.61 -9.26 15.78
N PRO A 67 1.74 -8.95 15.10
CA PRO A 67 2.97 -8.50 15.78
C PRO A 67 3.09 -6.98 16.00
N LEU A 68 2.06 -6.17 15.68
CA LEU A 68 2.19 -4.70 15.63
C LEU A 68 2.43 -3.95 16.95
N PRO A 69 2.24 -4.46 18.19
CA PRO A 69 2.55 -3.65 19.36
C PRO A 69 4.05 -3.49 19.65
N LYS A 70 4.97 -4.22 18.98
CA LYS A 70 6.38 -4.31 19.42
C LYS A 70 7.47 -3.88 18.43
N THR A 71 7.15 -3.69 17.16
CA THR A 71 8.19 -3.53 16.13
C THR A 71 7.96 -2.29 15.28
N GLY A 72 8.90 -1.35 15.36
CA GLY A 72 8.97 -0.15 14.53
C GLY A 72 9.15 -0.49 13.05
N HIS A 73 8.09 -0.91 12.39
CA HIS A 73 8.06 -1.40 11.00
C HIS A 73 8.04 -0.28 9.94
N HIS A 74 8.13 1.00 10.34
CA HIS A 74 7.89 2.13 9.44
C HIS A 74 8.85 2.23 8.23
N ARG A 75 10.09 1.69 8.32
CA ARG A 75 11.09 1.78 7.23
C ARG A 75 11.06 0.62 6.22
N LEU A 76 10.50 -0.53 6.61
CA LEU A 76 10.58 -1.76 5.81
C LEU A 76 9.44 -1.90 4.78
N SER A 77 8.38 -1.09 4.87
CA SER A 77 7.22 -1.24 3.98
C SER A 77 7.44 -0.67 2.58
N SER A 78 8.20 0.43 2.43
CA SER A 78 8.30 1.15 1.15
C SER A 78 9.17 0.42 0.12
N HIS A 79 10.26 -0.22 0.57
CA HIS A 79 11.22 -0.91 -0.30
C HIS A 79 10.64 -2.17 -0.95
N ARG A 80 9.70 -2.85 -0.27
CA ARG A 80 9.07 -4.08 -0.79
C ARG A 80 8.13 -3.82 -1.97
N LEU A 81 7.52 -2.63 -2.01
CA LEU A 81 6.56 -2.25 -3.05
C LEU A 81 7.26 -1.83 -4.36
N SER A 82 8.37 -1.10 -4.27
CA SER A 82 9.15 -0.71 -5.45
C SER A 82 9.78 -1.94 -6.13
N LEU A 83 10.34 -2.86 -5.34
CA LEU A 83 10.98 -4.07 -5.86
C LEU A 83 9.97 -5.00 -6.55
N ALA A 84 8.77 -5.17 -5.97
CA ALA A 84 7.70 -5.97 -6.58
C ALA A 84 7.18 -5.36 -7.90
N THR A 85 7.18 -4.02 -8.00
CA THR A 85 6.74 -3.32 -9.21
C THR A 85 7.76 -3.46 -10.35
N LEU A 86 9.07 -3.39 -10.06
CA LEU A 86 10.13 -3.60 -11.05
C LEU A 86 10.10 -5.00 -11.66
N VAL A 87 9.83 -6.01 -10.83
CA VAL A 87 9.68 -7.40 -11.30
C VAL A 87 8.50 -7.54 -12.26
N THR A 88 7.48 -6.69 -12.15
CA THR A 88 6.27 -6.75 -13.00
C THR A 88 6.53 -6.38 -14.45
N SER A 89 7.56 -5.58 -14.73
CA SER A 89 7.90 -5.12 -16.08
C SER A 89 8.55 -6.19 -16.96
N PHE A 90 9.01 -7.32 -16.38
CA PHE A 90 9.73 -8.38 -17.09
C PHE A 90 8.90 -9.62 -17.43
N ILE A 91 7.57 -9.60 -17.21
CA ILE A 91 6.72 -10.78 -17.44
C ILE A 91 6.15 -10.80 -18.85
N SER A 92 6.35 -11.93 -19.55
CA SER A 92 5.81 -12.21 -20.89
C SER A 92 4.77 -13.35 -20.92
N SER A 93 4.24 -13.79 -19.76
CA SER A 93 3.32 -14.92 -19.68
C SER A 93 2.13 -14.65 -18.76
N TYR A 94 0.95 -15.21 -19.09
CA TYR A 94 -0.27 -15.12 -18.28
C TYR A 94 -0.07 -15.68 -16.85
N ALA A 95 0.67 -16.78 -16.71
CA ALA A 95 1.02 -17.35 -15.42
C ALA A 95 1.88 -16.38 -14.58
N GLY A 96 2.84 -15.71 -15.23
CA GLY A 96 3.65 -14.68 -14.60
C GLY A 96 2.84 -13.46 -14.17
N LEU A 97 1.82 -13.07 -14.96
CA LEU A 97 0.93 -11.96 -14.61
C LEU A 97 0.18 -12.29 -13.31
N ILE A 98 -0.35 -13.50 -13.19
CA ILE A 98 -1.03 -13.97 -11.99
C ILE A 98 -0.08 -14.10 -10.79
N ALA A 99 1.11 -14.65 -10.97
CA ALA A 99 2.12 -14.78 -9.91
C ALA A 99 2.52 -13.42 -9.34
N THR A 100 2.73 -12.43 -10.21
CA THR A 100 3.12 -11.08 -9.81
C THR A 100 2.01 -10.35 -9.05
N ARG A 101 0.74 -10.61 -9.40
CA ARG A 101 -0.41 -10.08 -8.65
C ARG A 101 -0.47 -10.64 -7.21
N VAL A 102 -0.10 -11.89 -7.02
CA VAL A 102 0.01 -12.48 -5.67
C VAL A 102 1.18 -11.87 -4.91
N LEU A 103 2.35 -11.70 -5.56
CA LEU A 103 3.54 -11.12 -4.94
C LEU A 103 3.32 -9.66 -4.50
N ILE A 104 2.75 -8.82 -5.38
CA ILE A 104 2.39 -7.44 -5.08
C ILE A 104 1.34 -7.40 -3.96
N GLY A 105 0.33 -8.26 -4.01
CA GLY A 105 -0.72 -8.32 -2.99
C GLY A 105 -0.16 -8.66 -1.60
N ALA A 106 0.77 -9.61 -1.53
CA ALA A 106 1.48 -9.95 -0.30
C ALA A 106 2.33 -8.77 0.20
N ALA A 107 3.09 -8.12 -0.69
CA ALA A 107 3.93 -6.97 -0.35
C ALA A 107 3.13 -5.73 0.12
N LYS A 108 1.91 -5.55 -0.38
CA LYS A 108 1.05 -4.37 -0.13
C LYS A 108 0.10 -4.53 1.06
N SER A 109 -0.11 -5.76 1.53
CA SER A 109 -1.14 -6.10 2.53
C SER A 109 -1.07 -5.33 3.86
N GLY A 110 0.15 -5.06 4.35
CA GLY A 110 0.36 -4.34 5.62
C GLY A 110 0.27 -2.82 5.54
N PHE A 111 0.20 -2.24 4.35
CA PHE A 111 0.38 -0.79 4.19
C PHE A 111 -0.77 0.04 4.78
N VAL A 112 -2.01 -0.39 4.58
CA VAL A 112 -3.22 0.27 5.09
C VAL A 112 -3.33 0.23 6.62
N PRO A 113 -3.16 -0.93 7.30
CA PRO A 113 -3.24 -0.96 8.76
C PRO A 113 -2.07 -0.25 9.44
N ILE A 114 -0.86 -0.31 8.88
CA ILE A 114 0.29 0.46 9.39
C ILE A 114 0.00 1.95 9.34
N LEU A 115 -0.61 2.43 8.25
CA LEU A 115 -0.99 3.84 8.12
C LEU A 115 -2.07 4.25 9.12
N ALA A 116 -3.06 3.39 9.37
CA ALA A 116 -4.12 3.65 10.35
C ALA A 116 -3.56 3.77 11.78
N ILE A 117 -2.65 2.87 12.17
CA ILE A 117 -1.99 2.92 13.48
C ILE A 117 -1.09 4.15 13.59
N TYR A 118 -0.35 4.49 12.53
CA TYR A 118 0.48 5.70 12.50
C TYR A 118 -0.34 6.97 12.70
N LEU A 119 -1.50 7.07 12.05
CA LEU A 119 -2.44 8.18 12.22
C LEU A 119 -3.04 8.22 13.64
N ALA A 120 -3.40 7.06 14.19
CA ALA A 120 -3.97 6.97 15.54
C ALA A 120 -2.97 7.40 16.62
N ASP A 121 -1.72 6.93 16.56
CA ASP A 121 -0.67 7.30 17.52
C ASP A 121 -0.28 8.78 17.37
N PHE A 122 -0.23 9.27 16.13
CA PHE A 122 0.00 10.67 15.85
C PHE A 122 -1.13 11.56 16.42
N TYR A 123 -2.40 11.23 16.19
CA TYR A 123 -3.52 12.00 16.73
C TYR A 123 -3.53 12.01 18.26
N ARG A 124 -3.22 10.86 18.89
CA ARG A 124 -3.08 10.77 20.35
C ARG A 124 -2.01 11.71 20.89
N SER A 125 -0.86 11.82 20.21
CA SER A 125 0.22 12.73 20.64
C SER A 125 -0.17 14.21 20.59
N VAL A 126 -0.92 14.62 19.55
CA VAL A 126 -1.35 16.01 19.38
C VAL A 126 -2.42 16.41 20.40
N SER A 127 -3.40 15.53 20.65
CA SER A 127 -4.45 15.80 21.65
C SER A 127 -3.89 15.92 23.07
N CYS A 128 -2.90 15.11 23.45
CA CYS A 128 -2.31 15.15 24.79
C CYS A 128 -1.46 16.42 25.01
N ALA A 129 -0.67 16.83 24.00
CA ALA A 129 0.10 18.06 24.06
C ALA A 129 -0.79 19.31 24.21
N SER A 130 -1.95 19.32 23.54
CA SER A 130 -2.92 20.41 23.69
C SER A 130 -3.60 20.45 25.05
N ALA A 131 -3.67 19.34 25.78
CA ALA A 131 -4.25 19.30 27.12
C ALA A 131 -3.28 19.91 28.14
N GLU A 132 -1.98 19.62 28.04
CA GLU A 132 -0.96 20.14 28.94
C GLU A 132 -0.83 21.68 28.88
N ASP A 133 -0.98 22.28 27.69
CA ASP A 133 -0.99 23.75 27.53
C ASP A 133 -2.20 24.42 28.24
N ILE A 134 -3.34 23.74 28.36
CA ILE A 134 -4.54 24.28 29.05
C ILE A 134 -4.34 24.27 30.57
N TRP A 135 -3.66 23.25 31.10
CA TRP A 135 -3.39 23.11 32.53
C TRP A 135 -2.27 24.01 33.05
N MET A 136 -1.36 24.48 32.19
CA MET A 136 -0.27 25.40 32.57
C MET A 136 -0.71 26.87 32.71
N HIS A 137 -1.91 27.20 32.24
CA HIS A 137 -2.45 28.57 32.21
C HIS A 137 -3.70 28.77 33.10
N THR A 138 -4.00 27.80 33.98
CA THR A 138 -5.01 27.92 35.05
C THR A 138 -4.37 27.76 36.42
#